data_AF-A0A918U6N6-F1
#
_entry.id   AF-A0A918U6N6-F1
#
_cell.length_a   1.000
_cell.length_b   1.000
_cell.length_c   1.000
_cell.angle_alpha   90.00
_cell.angle_beta   90.00
_cell.angle_gamma   90.00
#
_symmetry.space_group_name_H-M   'P 1'
#
loop_
_entity.id
_entity.type
_entity.pdbx_description
1 polymer ?
#
loop_
_entity_poly.entity_id
_entity_poly.type
_entity_poly.pdbx_seq_one_letter_code
_entity_poly.pdbx_strand_id
1 'polypeptide(L)'
;MPRRGPLVRDQDGEGGKHHRGGLFNSVFTGHGRLGPVCEGEPLVVPVSPQQPVYVDTDAVVGWTAQLPTSLHRSQSIGSMFRGGSGEAVQLMLQGEGHVIVRPGEATPQKAQQH
;
A
#
# COMPACT_ATOMS: atom_id res chain seq x y z
N MET A 1 -8.88 35.63 -2.44
CA MET A 1 -7.78 34.71 -2.80
C MET A 1 -8.36 33.32 -3.03
N PRO A 2 -8.37 32.75 -4.25
CA PRO A 2 -8.87 31.40 -4.45
C PRO A 2 -7.90 30.39 -3.82
N ARG A 3 -8.37 29.59 -2.87
CA ARG A 3 -7.61 28.47 -2.30
C ARG A 3 -7.59 27.36 -3.35
N ARG A 4 -6.46 27.17 -4.04
CA ARG A 4 -6.26 25.99 -4.89
C ARG A 4 -6.17 24.77 -3.98
N GLY A 5 -7.11 23.84 -4.13
CA GLY A 5 -7.05 22.53 -3.48
C GLY A 5 -5.87 21.70 -3.99
N PRO A 6 -5.57 20.56 -3.35
CA PRO A 6 -4.50 19.69 -3.79
C PRO A 6 -4.76 19.20 -5.23
N LEU A 7 -3.75 19.29 -6.09
CA LEU A 7 -3.80 18.74 -7.44
C LEU A 7 -3.56 17.23 -7.34
N VAL A 8 -4.52 16.44 -7.82
CA VAL A 8 -4.43 14.99 -7.92
C VAL A 8 -3.94 14.61 -9.31
N ARG A 9 -2.87 13.82 -9.39
CA ARG A 9 -2.49 13.12 -10.62
C ARG A 9 -2.52 11.63 -10.38
N ASP A 10 -3.27 10.91 -11.20
CA ASP A 10 -3.23 9.45 -11.21
C ASP A 10 -1.99 9.00 -12.00
N GLN A 11 -1.23 8.06 -11.43
CA GLN A 11 -0.19 7.35 -12.18
C GLN A 11 -0.71 5.96 -12.49
N ASP A 12 -0.82 5.66 -13.79
CA ASP A 12 -1.09 4.31 -14.27
C ASP A 12 0.19 3.47 -14.13
N GLY A 13 0.13 2.36 -13.39
CA GLY A 13 1.23 1.41 -13.31
C GLY A 13 1.55 0.81 -14.69
N GLU A 14 2.83 0.76 -15.06
CA GLU A 14 3.26 0.25 -16.37
C GLU A 14 2.87 -1.23 -16.60
N GLY A 15 2.04 -1.44 -17.63
CA GLY A 15 2.21 -2.50 -18.64
C GLY A 15 1.83 -3.94 -18.28
N GLY A 16 0.59 -4.35 -18.60
CA GLY A 16 0.22 -5.76 -18.73
C GLY A 16 -1.28 -6.02 -18.79
N LYS A 17 -1.78 -6.49 -19.93
CA LYS A 17 -3.21 -6.66 -20.26
C LYS A 17 -4.01 -7.49 -19.23
N HIS A 18 -5.19 -6.97 -18.88
CA HIS A 18 -6.34 -7.69 -18.33
C HIS A 18 -6.12 -8.55 -17.07
N HIS A 19 -6.07 -7.91 -15.90
CA HIS A 19 -6.73 -8.42 -14.70
C HIS A 19 -7.45 -7.26 -14.01
N ARG A 20 -8.67 -7.53 -13.52
CA ARG A 20 -9.67 -6.54 -13.09
C ARG A 20 -9.35 -5.94 -11.70
N GLY A 21 -8.09 -5.57 -11.46
CA GLY A 21 -7.58 -5.08 -10.16
C GLY A 21 -6.12 -4.59 -10.25
N GLY A 22 -5.86 -3.56 -11.05
CA GLY A 22 -4.55 -2.90 -11.09
C GLY A 22 -4.26 -2.10 -9.81
N LEU A 23 -2.98 -1.86 -9.52
CA LEU A 23 -2.58 -0.87 -8.51
C LEU A 23 -2.71 0.52 -9.12
N PHE A 24 -3.54 1.36 -8.52
CA PHE A 24 -3.71 2.77 -8.90
C PHE A 24 -3.23 3.64 -7.74
N ASN A 25 -2.53 4.73 -8.05
CA ASN A 25 -2.14 5.71 -7.05
C ASN A 25 -2.44 7.13 -7.51
N SER A 26 -2.88 7.95 -6.57
CA SER A 26 -3.08 9.38 -6.75
C SER A 26 -1.97 10.14 -6.02
N VAL A 27 -1.28 11.04 -6.72
CA VAL A 27 -0.25 11.92 -6.15
C VAL A 27 -0.87 13.28 -5.85
N PHE A 28 -0.83 13.67 -4.58
CA PHE A 28 -1.33 14.96 -4.10
C PHE A 28 -0.17 15.98 -4.01
N THR A 29 -0.34 17.14 -4.64
CA THR A 29 0.64 18.25 -4.56
C THR A 29 -0.03 19.56 -4.15
N GLY A 30 0.73 20.46 -3.51
CA GLY A 30 0.22 21.75 -3.00
C GLY A 30 0.43 21.90 -1.49
N HIS A 31 -0.23 22.90 -0.90
CA HIS A 31 -0.16 23.17 0.54
C HIS A 31 -1.52 22.96 1.18
N GLY A 32 -1.60 22.11 2.19
CA GLY A 32 -2.85 21.76 2.86
C GLY A 32 -2.65 20.58 3.81
N ARG A 33 -3.74 20.14 4.43
CA ARG A 33 -3.75 18.91 5.24
C ARG A 33 -4.48 17.81 4.47
N LEU A 34 -3.93 16.61 4.50
CA LEU A 34 -4.58 15.38 4.03
C LEU A 34 -4.90 14.52 5.25
N GLY A 35 -6.07 13.89 5.26
CA GLY A 35 -6.52 12.97 6.30
C GLY A 35 -6.90 11.63 5.70
N PRO A 36 -5.92 10.76 5.36
CA PRO A 36 -6.24 9.41 4.92
C PRO A 36 -6.87 8.62 6.07
N VAL A 37 -7.80 7.72 5.73
CA VAL A 37 -8.54 6.89 6.71
C VAL A 37 -8.34 5.43 6.34
N CYS A 38 -8.06 4.60 7.33
CA CYS A 38 -8.04 3.15 7.22
C CYS A 38 -8.70 2.51 8.44
N GLU A 39 -8.97 1.22 8.35
CA GLU A 39 -9.41 0.44 9.50
C GLU A 39 -8.27 0.30 10.51
N GLY A 40 -8.56 0.54 11.79
CA GLY A 40 -7.57 0.48 12.87
C GLY A 40 -6.60 1.67 12.91
N GLU A 41 -5.61 1.57 13.80
CA GLU A 41 -4.58 2.62 13.96
C GLU A 41 -3.49 2.46 12.89
N PRO A 42 -3.29 3.45 12.00
CA PRO A 42 -2.31 3.35 10.92
C PRO A 42 -0.88 3.29 11.47
N LEU A 43 -0.05 2.46 10.84
CA LEU A 43 1.37 2.37 11.15
C LEU A 43 2.16 3.19 10.13
N VAL A 44 3.05 4.06 10.62
CA VAL A 44 3.97 4.85 9.80
C VAL A 44 5.34 4.19 9.85
N VAL A 45 5.81 3.67 8.71
CA VAL A 45 7.08 2.95 8.60
C VAL A 45 8.07 3.82 7.83
N PRO A 46 9.25 4.13 8.39
CA PRO A 46 10.30 4.85 7.68
C PRO A 46 10.91 3.97 6.58
N VAL A 47 11.25 4.60 5.46
CA VAL A 47 11.93 3.99 4.32
C VAL A 47 13.27 4.69 4.14
N SER A 48 14.34 3.91 4.04
CA SER A 48 15.67 4.42 3.71
C SER A 48 16.28 3.66 2.53
N PRO A 49 17.27 4.22 1.83
CA PRO A 49 17.96 3.55 0.73
C PRO A 49 18.60 2.22 1.14
N GLN A 50 19.02 2.10 2.40
CA GLN A 50 19.63 0.88 2.95
C GLN A 50 18.59 -0.11 3.51
N GLN A 51 17.36 0.35 3.77
CA GLN A 51 16.28 -0.44 4.34
C GLN A 51 15.00 -0.23 3.50
N PRO A 52 14.88 -0.89 2.34
CA PRO A 52 13.64 -0.88 1.59
C PRO A 52 12.52 -1.57 2.37
N VAL A 53 11.29 -1.12 2.14
CA VAL A 53 10.09 -1.67 2.79
C VAL A 53 9.26 -2.44 1.76
N TYR A 54 8.82 -3.62 2.14
CA TYR A 54 7.91 -4.46 1.36
C TYR A 54 6.59 -4.54 2.10
N VAL A 55 5.49 -4.24 1.41
CA VAL A 55 4.15 -4.19 2.00
C VAL A 55 3.14 -4.79 1.03
N ASP A 56 2.15 -5.52 1.55
CA ASP A 56 1.08 -6.08 0.73
C ASP A 56 0.26 -4.95 0.09
N THR A 57 -0.11 -5.09 -1.19
CA THR A 57 -0.70 -3.98 -1.97
C THR A 57 -2.06 -3.51 -1.41
N ASP A 58 -2.78 -4.37 -0.70
CA ASP A 58 -4.06 -4.06 -0.05
C ASP A 58 -3.92 -3.43 1.35
N ALA A 59 -2.71 -3.45 1.92
CA ALA A 59 -2.41 -2.87 3.22
C ALA A 59 -1.91 -1.42 3.13
N VAL A 60 -1.55 -0.93 1.94
CA VAL A 60 -0.99 0.41 1.75
C VAL A 60 -2.08 1.48 1.80
N VAL A 61 -1.88 2.48 2.65
CA VAL A 61 -2.77 3.66 2.77
C VAL A 61 -2.21 4.85 2.00
N GLY A 62 -0.88 5.01 2.00
CA GLY A 62 -0.18 6.05 1.26
C GLY A 62 1.32 6.06 1.53
N TRP A 63 2.09 6.80 0.74
CA TRP A 63 3.53 6.89 0.91
C TRP A 63 4.07 8.24 0.45
N THR A 64 5.34 8.50 0.76
CA THR A 64 6.04 9.68 0.27
C THR A 64 6.17 9.62 -1.25
N ALA A 65 5.59 10.60 -1.96
CA ALA A 65 5.39 10.55 -3.41
C ALA A 65 6.66 10.31 -4.26
N GLN A 66 7.84 10.67 -3.74
CA GLN A 66 9.11 10.55 -4.46
C GLN A 66 9.81 9.19 -4.30
N LEU A 67 9.25 8.26 -3.52
CA LEU A 67 9.84 6.93 -3.36
C LEU A 67 9.70 6.12 -4.65
N PRO A 68 10.80 5.61 -5.24
CA PRO A 68 10.74 4.52 -6.20
C PRO A 68 9.91 3.35 -5.66
N THR A 69 8.98 2.87 -6.49
CA THR A 69 8.12 1.73 -6.18
C THR A 69 8.18 0.66 -7.26
N SER A 70 8.16 -0.61 -6.87
CA SER A 70 8.02 -1.74 -7.79
C SER A 70 7.13 -2.84 -7.22
N LEU A 71 6.43 -3.58 -8.09
CA LEU A 71 5.68 -4.75 -7.68
C LEU A 71 6.61 -5.96 -7.60
N HIS A 72 6.66 -6.58 -6.44
CA HIS A 72 7.41 -7.80 -6.19
C HIS A 72 6.44 -8.97 -5.99
N ARG A 73 6.57 -10.01 -6.82
CA ARG A 73 5.79 -11.25 -6.65
C ARG A 73 6.62 -12.27 -5.91
N SER A 74 6.18 -12.67 -4.72
CA SER A 74 6.76 -13.81 -4.04
C SER A 74 5.96 -15.07 -4.37
N GLN A 75 6.62 -16.06 -4.96
CA GLN A 75 6.08 -17.41 -5.05
C GLN A 75 6.46 -18.13 -3.77
N SER A 76 5.55 -18.23 -2.80
CA SER A 76 5.82 -18.98 -1.57
C SER A 76 5.24 -20.39 -1.69
N ILE A 77 6.07 -21.41 -1.44
CA ILE A 77 5.64 -22.81 -1.37
C ILE A 77 4.65 -23.02 -0.20
N GLY A 78 4.72 -22.17 0.84
CA GLY A 78 3.84 -22.23 2.02
C GLY A 78 2.41 -21.74 1.77
N SER A 79 2.15 -20.93 0.74
CA SER A 79 0.79 -20.42 0.45
C SER A 79 -0.16 -21.49 -0.11
N MET A 80 0.37 -22.57 -0.69
CA MET A 80 -0.43 -23.75 -1.03
C MET A 80 -1.01 -24.45 0.21
N PHE A 81 -0.31 -24.41 1.35
CA PHE A 81 -0.79 -25.03 2.59
C PHE A 81 -1.93 -24.24 3.27
N ARG A 82 -2.12 -22.96 2.92
CA ARG A 82 -3.19 -22.09 3.45
C ARG A 82 -4.37 -21.91 2.48
N GLY A 83 -4.39 -22.67 1.37
CA GLY A 83 -5.52 -22.70 0.43
C GLY A 83 -5.62 -21.51 -0.54
N GLY A 84 -4.52 -20.76 -0.75
CA GLY A 84 -4.45 -19.66 -1.72
C GLY A 84 -3.59 -19.99 -2.94
N SER A 85 -3.77 -19.24 -4.03
CA SER A 85 -3.09 -19.40 -5.35
C SER A 85 -1.55 -19.50 -5.29
N GLY A 86 -0.91 -19.10 -4.20
CA GLY A 86 0.55 -19.11 -4.08
C GLY A 86 1.24 -17.80 -4.44
N GLU A 87 0.49 -16.85 -5.00
CA GLU A 87 0.99 -15.58 -5.51
C GLU A 87 0.65 -14.45 -4.52
N ALA A 88 1.64 -13.98 -3.75
CA ALA A 88 1.53 -12.72 -3.03
C ALA A 88 2.20 -11.61 -3.83
N VAL A 89 1.48 -10.49 -4.01
CA VAL A 89 2.00 -9.28 -4.65
C VAL A 89 2.28 -8.25 -3.57
N GLN A 90 3.52 -7.80 -3.51
CA GLN A 90 3.96 -6.80 -2.55
C GLN A 90 4.46 -5.57 -3.29
N LEU A 91 4.21 -4.39 -2.73
CA LEU A 91 4.82 -3.14 -3.14
C LEU A 91 6.15 -2.98 -2.41
N MET A 92 7.25 -2.91 -3.17
CA MET A 92 8.54 -2.50 -2.66
C MET A 92 8.66 -0.99 -2.73
N LEU A 93 9.06 -0.34 -1.65
CA LEU A 93 9.38 1.08 -1.58
C LEU A 93 10.86 1.26 -1.20
N GLN A 94 11.58 2.10 -1.95
CA GLN A 94 12.99 2.39 -1.73
C GLN A 94 13.25 3.89 -1.85
N GLY A 95 14.25 4.42 -1.15
CA GLY A 95 14.59 5.85 -1.13
C GLY A 95 14.45 6.43 0.27
N GLU A 96 14.23 7.75 0.37
CA GLU A 96 14.08 8.44 1.66
C GLU A 96 12.62 8.92 1.84
N GLY A 97 11.95 8.42 2.88
CA GLY A 97 10.56 8.79 3.15
C GLY A 97 9.87 7.88 4.15
N HIS A 98 8.54 7.79 4.02
CA HIS A 98 7.68 6.97 4.86
C HIS A 98 6.58 6.32 4.02
N VAL A 99 6.13 5.15 4.48
CA VAL A 99 4.90 4.49 4.04
C VAL A 99 3.93 4.38 5.22
N ILE A 100 2.65 4.60 4.95
CA ILE A 100 1.55 4.45 5.89
C ILE A 100 0.80 3.19 5.51
N VAL A 101 0.62 2.29 6.47
CA VAL A 101 -0.03 0.99 6.27
C VAL A 101 -1.16 0.80 7.27
N ARG A 102 -2.22 0.11 6.85
CA ARG A 102 -3.23 -0.37 7.79
C ARG A 102 -2.63 -1.47 8.66
N PRO A 103 -3.10 -1.62 9.91
CA PRO A 103 -2.86 -2.83 10.67
C PRO A 103 -3.44 -4.06 9.94
N GLY A 104 -2.82 -5.22 10.16
CA GLY A 104 -3.17 -6.49 9.50
C GLY A 104 -4.62 -6.97 9.77
N GLU A 105 -5.01 -8.08 9.14
CA GLU A 105 -6.36 -8.64 9.29
C GLU A 105 -6.81 -8.70 10.76
N ALA A 106 -7.98 -8.13 11.05
CA ALA A 106 -8.62 -8.31 12.34
C ALA A 106 -8.80 -9.81 12.56
N THR A 107 -8.19 -10.36 13.61
CA THR A 107 -8.46 -11.74 13.99
C THR A 107 -9.96 -11.83 14.28
N PRO A 108 -10.75 -12.67 13.58
CA PRO A 108 -12.17 -12.76 13.85
C PRO A 108 -12.33 -13.14 15.31
N GLN A 109 -12.91 -12.22 16.09
CA GLN A 109 -13.21 -12.48 17.49
C GLN A 109 -14.19 -13.66 17.48
N LYS A 110 -13.73 -14.83 17.94
CA LYS A 110 -14.61 -16.00 18.06
C LYS A 110 -15.83 -15.54 18.84
N ALA A 111 -16.99 -15.53 18.19
CA ALA A 111 -18.25 -15.30 18.89
C ALA A 111 -18.31 -16.33 20.03
N GLN A 112 -18.25 -15.86 21.28
CA GLN A 112 -18.48 -16.71 22.44
C GLN A 112 -19.90 -17.26 22.29
N GLN A 113 -19.98 -18.53 21.90
CA GLN A 113 -21.21 -19.30 21.95
C GLN A 113 -21.56 -19.44 23.43
N HIS A 114 -22.68 -18.83 23.82
CA HIS A 114 -23.32 -19.02 25.11
C HIS A 114 -24.29 -20.20 25.01
#